data_AF-A0A915XI41-F1
#
_entry.id   AF-A0A915XI41-F1
#
_cell.length_a   1.000
_cell.length_b   1.000
_cell.length_c   1.000
_cell.angle_alpha   90.00
_cell.angle_beta   90.00
_cell.angle_gamma   90.00
#
_symmetry.space_group_name_H-M   'P 1'
#
loop_
_entity.id
_entity.type
_entity.pdbx_description
1 polymer ?
#
loop_
_entity_poly.entity_id
_entity_poly.type
_entity_poly.pdbx_seq_one_letter_code
_entity_poly.pdbx_strand_id
1 'polypeptide(L)'
;MPPPIVLIAGLGLLAFIGCFIYALIRASADHEQQRAVLLETFCNRHGFTFASRVDGRHDLRSKIRSFNCIGEARNPVVQAALHTDPSGRFYLFDQMKISSTSSGGFYTICLAEQDRPFAVPDLVITEVENRLAAGISRAVPGSRGFAPVLTGESSFDNRFVVFAADPDRAVNALCPEVRRLLLAQAAVIRARIVLQVQGNRLVVHNSGQGLRTLDSVEELAALFHLTHQLARQWVSRPGSPSGQQSP
;
A
#
# COMPACT_ATOMS: atom_id res chain seq x y z
N MET A 1 24.00 8.39 53.39
CA MET A 1 24.11 9.40 52.32
C MET A 1 24.79 8.71 51.14
N PRO A 2 24.22 8.75 49.91
CA PRO A 2 24.87 8.14 48.77
C PRO A 2 26.22 8.82 48.50
N PRO A 3 27.25 8.08 48.04
CA PRO A 3 28.53 8.67 47.69
C PRO A 3 28.34 9.73 46.58
N PRO A 4 29.07 10.86 46.62
CA PRO A 4 28.94 11.93 45.62
C PRO A 4 29.18 11.44 44.18
N ILE A 5 29.97 10.38 43.99
CA ILE A 5 30.21 9.72 42.69
C ILE A 5 28.92 9.11 42.12
N VAL A 6 28.05 8.55 42.96
CA VAL A 6 26.77 7.94 42.54
C VAL A 6 25.78 9.01 42.08
N LEU A 7 25.79 10.17 42.74
CA LEU A 7 24.98 11.34 42.35
C LEU A 7 25.42 11.93 41.01
N ILE A 8 26.74 12.08 40.79
CA ILE A 8 27.29 12.60 39.54
C ILE A 8 27.04 11.62 38.37
N ALA A 9 27.24 10.32 38.59
CA ALA A 9 26.95 9.30 37.58
C ALA A 9 25.44 9.24 37.23
N GLY A 10 24.56 9.38 38.22
CA GLY A 10 23.11 9.42 38.01
C GLY A 10 22.66 10.65 37.19
N LEU A 11 23.20 11.82 37.47
CA LEU A 11 22.91 13.05 36.70
C LEU A 11 23.46 12.97 35.27
N GLY A 12 24.65 12.39 35.08
CA GLY A 12 25.24 12.16 33.75
C GLY A 12 24.39 11.21 32.90
N LEU A 13 23.88 10.12 33.50
CA LEU A 13 22.99 9.18 32.81
C LEU A 13 21.66 9.83 32.41
N LEU A 14 21.04 10.62 33.29
CA LEU A 14 19.79 11.34 32.99
C LEU A 14 19.98 12.37 31.88
N ALA A 15 21.08 13.12 31.89
CA ALA A 15 21.41 14.05 30.82
C ALA A 15 21.64 13.33 29.48
N PHE A 16 22.34 12.19 29.49
CA PHE A 16 22.54 11.37 28.30
C PHE A 16 21.22 10.84 27.73
N ILE A 17 20.34 10.29 28.58
CA ILE A 17 19.01 9.80 28.17
C ILE A 17 18.17 10.96 27.62
N GLY A 18 18.18 12.12 28.26
CA GLY A 18 17.48 13.32 27.78
C GLY A 18 17.95 13.77 26.40
N CYS A 19 19.26 13.87 26.18
CA CYS A 19 19.85 14.19 24.88
C CYS A 19 19.52 13.14 23.81
N PHE A 20 19.56 11.86 24.17
CA PHE A 20 19.23 10.77 23.26
C PHE A 20 17.77 10.80 22.84
N ILE A 21 16.83 10.97 23.79
CA ILE A 21 15.40 11.11 23.50
C ILE A 21 15.15 12.35 22.64
N TYR A 22 15.77 13.49 22.96
CA TYR A 22 15.64 14.70 22.16
C TYR A 22 16.14 14.52 20.73
N ALA A 23 17.29 13.86 20.55
CA ALA A 23 17.82 13.55 19.23
C ALA A 23 16.88 12.62 18.43
N LEU A 24 16.28 11.62 19.07
CA LEU A 24 15.28 10.74 18.44
C LEU A 24 14.02 11.50 18.02
N ILE A 25 13.50 12.37 18.88
CA ILE A 25 12.32 13.20 18.57
C ILE A 25 12.61 14.11 17.37
N ARG A 26 13.78 14.77 17.36
CA ARG A 26 14.17 15.66 16.26
C ARG A 26 14.36 14.90 14.95
N ALA A 27 15.05 13.76 14.98
CA ALA A 27 15.21 12.90 13.79
C ALA A 27 13.86 12.43 13.23
N SER A 28 12.89 12.12 14.10
CA SER A 28 11.54 11.77 13.69
C SER A 28 10.82 12.95 13.01
N ALA A 29 10.93 14.15 13.58
CA ALA A 29 10.32 15.36 13.01
C ALA A 29 10.94 15.73 11.65
N ASP A 30 12.27 15.65 11.53
CA ASP A 30 12.98 15.90 10.27
C ASP A 30 12.55 14.89 9.19
N HIS A 31 12.37 13.62 9.56
CA HIS A 31 11.87 12.58 8.66
C HIS A 31 10.42 12.83 8.21
N GLU A 32 9.51 13.19 9.11
CA GLU A 32 8.13 13.57 8.76
C GLU A 32 8.09 14.77 7.80
N GLN A 33 8.96 15.77 8.02
CA GLN A 33 9.05 16.94 7.16
C GLN A 33 9.60 16.59 5.77
N GLN A 34 10.65 15.77 5.69
CA GLN A 34 11.17 15.29 4.40
C GLN A 34 10.10 14.55 3.58
N ARG A 35 9.26 13.76 4.26
CA ARG A 35 8.16 13.01 3.64
C ARG A 35 7.05 13.93 3.14
N ALA A 36 6.72 14.97 3.92
CA ALA A 36 5.78 16.01 3.48
C ALA A 36 6.26 16.68 2.18
N VAL A 37 7.53 17.08 2.13
CA VAL A 37 8.13 17.72 0.95
C VAL A 37 8.12 16.77 -0.26
N LEU A 38 8.44 15.49 -0.05
CA LEU A 38 8.42 14.47 -1.09
C LEU A 38 7.02 14.32 -1.70
N LEU A 39 6.00 14.18 -0.85
CA LEU A 39 4.62 14.01 -1.29
C LEU A 39 4.06 15.28 -1.92
N GLU A 40 4.37 16.45 -1.37
CA GLU A 40 3.99 17.74 -1.96
C GLU A 40 4.61 17.92 -3.35
N THR A 41 5.89 17.59 -3.51
CA THR A 41 6.59 17.62 -4.81
C THR A 41 5.92 16.68 -5.81
N PHE A 42 5.59 15.46 -5.39
CA PHE A 42 4.81 14.52 -6.20
C PHE A 42 3.45 15.13 -6.60
N CYS A 43 2.72 15.71 -5.65
CA CYS A 43 1.40 16.28 -5.91
C CYS A 43 1.45 17.40 -6.94
N ASN A 44 2.41 18.32 -6.79
CA ASN A 44 2.62 19.43 -7.71
C ASN A 44 2.96 18.96 -9.13
N ARG A 45 3.73 17.88 -9.26
CA ARG A 45 4.12 17.32 -10.56
C ARG A 45 2.99 16.58 -11.27
N HIS A 46 2.10 15.93 -10.52
CA HIS A 46 1.07 15.04 -11.06
C HIS A 46 -0.36 15.58 -10.93
N GLY A 47 -0.54 16.84 -10.51
CA GLY A 47 -1.84 17.49 -10.43
C GLY A 47 -2.75 16.91 -9.35
N PHE A 48 -2.17 16.54 -8.20
CA PHE A 48 -2.95 16.14 -7.03
C PHE A 48 -3.24 17.33 -6.13
N THR A 49 -4.39 17.28 -5.45
CA THR A 49 -4.64 18.16 -4.30
C THR A 49 -4.00 17.54 -3.07
N PHE A 50 -2.96 18.18 -2.55
CA PHE A 50 -2.26 17.77 -1.34
C PHE A 50 -3.01 18.23 -0.08
N ALA A 51 -3.18 17.32 0.88
CA ALA A 51 -3.67 17.61 2.22
C ALA A 51 -2.65 17.09 3.23
N SER A 52 -1.92 18.03 3.87
CA SER A 52 -0.88 17.74 4.86
C SER A 52 -1.40 17.02 6.10
N ARG A 53 -2.70 17.14 6.39
CA ARG A 53 -3.37 16.40 7.47
C ARG A 53 -4.85 16.21 7.14
N VAL A 54 -5.26 14.97 6.86
CA VAL A 54 -6.68 14.65 6.77
C VAL A 54 -7.20 14.28 8.16
N ASP A 55 -7.74 15.25 8.90
CA ASP A 55 -8.43 15.04 10.19
C ASP A 55 -9.83 14.38 10.03
N GLY A 56 -10.05 13.68 8.92
CA GLY A 56 -11.25 12.89 8.64
C GLY A 56 -11.24 11.57 9.41
N ARG A 57 -11.45 11.62 10.73
CA ARG A 57 -11.48 10.42 11.60
C ARG A 57 -12.54 9.38 11.21
N HIS A 58 -13.49 9.70 10.33
CA HIS A 58 -14.57 8.79 9.94
C HIS A 58 -14.59 8.31 8.47
N ASP A 59 -14.39 9.17 7.45
CA ASP A 59 -14.62 8.75 6.05
C ASP A 59 -13.41 8.06 5.37
N LEU A 60 -12.18 8.54 5.59
CA LEU A 60 -11.01 7.87 5.03
C LEU A 60 -10.67 6.58 5.79
N ARG A 61 -10.82 6.60 7.11
CA ARG A 61 -10.65 5.42 7.96
C ARG A 61 -11.65 4.32 7.60
N SER A 62 -12.91 4.66 7.31
CA SER A 62 -13.89 3.65 6.87
C SER A 62 -13.55 3.08 5.50
N LYS A 63 -13.12 3.93 4.55
CA LYS A 63 -12.69 3.51 3.20
C LYS A 63 -11.49 2.56 3.21
N ILE A 64 -10.55 2.77 4.12
CA ILE A 64 -9.36 1.92 4.28
C ILE A 64 -9.69 0.65 5.09
N ARG A 65 -10.49 0.76 6.17
CA ARG A 65 -10.86 -0.38 7.03
C ARG A 65 -11.72 -1.42 6.33
N SER A 66 -12.43 -1.06 5.26
CA SER A 66 -13.18 -2.04 4.48
C SER A 66 -12.28 -3.05 3.75
N PHE A 67 -10.97 -2.80 3.67
CA PHE A 67 -10.03 -3.76 3.08
C PHE A 67 -9.53 -4.75 4.12
N ASN A 68 -9.84 -6.02 3.89
CA ASN A 68 -9.42 -7.14 4.75
C ASN A 68 -7.89 -7.30 4.90
N CYS A 69 -7.08 -6.59 4.10
CA CYS A 69 -5.61 -6.65 4.16
C CYS A 69 -4.96 -5.57 5.03
N ILE A 70 -5.62 -4.43 5.22
CA ILE A 70 -5.17 -3.33 6.08
C ILE A 70 -5.87 -3.53 7.41
N GLY A 71 -5.33 -4.45 8.23
CA GLY A 71 -5.87 -4.70 9.59
C GLY A 71 -6.00 -3.41 10.41
N GLU A 72 -6.75 -3.43 11.51
CA GLU A 72 -7.16 -2.25 12.30
C GLU A 72 -6.17 -1.05 12.28
N ALA A 73 -6.31 -0.11 11.34
CA ALA A 73 -5.42 1.06 11.32
C ALA A 73 -5.65 1.90 12.60
N ARG A 74 -4.67 1.90 13.51
CA ARG A 74 -4.82 2.49 14.86
C ARG A 74 -4.47 3.98 14.94
N ASN A 75 -3.55 4.49 14.11
CA ASN A 75 -3.17 5.92 14.13
C ASN A 75 -3.10 6.51 12.71
N PRO A 76 -3.81 7.62 12.41
CA PRO A 76 -3.78 8.24 11.11
C PRO A 76 -2.83 9.45 11.18
N VAL A 77 -1.55 9.27 10.87
CA VAL A 77 -0.83 10.41 10.30
C VAL A 77 -0.96 10.18 8.81
N VAL A 78 -1.99 10.80 8.22
CA VAL A 78 -2.34 10.61 6.81
C VAL A 78 -2.10 11.94 6.14
N GLN A 79 -0.89 12.12 5.64
CA GLN A 79 -0.72 12.97 4.48
C GLN A 79 -1.46 12.27 3.34
N ALA A 80 -2.42 12.96 2.74
CA ALA A 80 -3.20 12.41 1.65
C ALA A 80 -3.03 13.29 0.43
N ALA A 81 -2.98 12.65 -0.73
CA ALA A 81 -3.17 13.31 -1.99
C ALA A 81 -4.44 12.78 -2.65
N LEU A 82 -5.29 13.67 -3.16
CA LEU A 82 -6.46 13.32 -3.93
C LEU A 82 -6.27 13.73 -5.39
N HIS A 83 -6.55 12.82 -6.30
CA HIS A 83 -6.66 13.08 -7.73
C HIS A 83 -7.96 12.47 -8.23
N THR A 84 -8.63 13.15 -9.15
CA THR A 84 -9.87 12.67 -9.75
C THR A 84 -9.79 12.88 -11.24
N ASP A 85 -10.12 11.84 -12.00
CA ASP A 85 -10.14 11.88 -13.46
C ASP A 85 -11.32 11.02 -13.98
N PRO A 86 -11.54 10.91 -15.30
CA PRO A 86 -12.64 10.13 -15.86
C PRO A 86 -12.62 8.63 -15.50
N SER A 87 -11.48 8.10 -15.05
CA SER A 87 -11.32 6.69 -14.66
C SER A 87 -11.60 6.43 -13.18
N GLY A 88 -11.78 7.47 -12.37
CA GLY A 88 -12.22 7.36 -10.98
C GLY A 88 -11.55 8.35 -10.04
N ARG A 89 -11.66 8.05 -8.74
CA ARG A 89 -11.02 8.79 -7.66
C ARG A 89 -9.79 8.04 -7.19
N PHE A 90 -8.68 8.73 -7.11
CA PHE A 90 -7.38 8.21 -6.69
C PHE A 90 -6.93 8.89 -5.41
N TYR A 91 -6.57 8.09 -4.43
CA TYR A 91 -6.08 8.56 -3.15
C TYR A 91 -4.70 7.98 -2.92
N LEU A 92 -3.73 8.82 -2.57
CA LEU A 92 -2.42 8.39 -2.10
C LEU A 92 -2.32 8.71 -0.61
N PHE A 93 -2.14 7.69 0.21
CA PHE A 93 -1.94 7.81 1.65
C PHE A 93 -0.51 7.45 1.97
N ASP A 94 0.19 8.35 2.65
CA ASP A 94 1.57 8.10 3.06
C ASP A 94 1.71 7.87 4.57
N GLN A 95 2.76 7.13 4.95
CA GLN A 95 3.12 6.82 6.33
C GLN A 95 2.01 6.16 7.18
N MET A 96 1.15 5.36 6.56
CA MET A 96 0.11 4.67 7.30
C MET A 96 0.71 3.57 8.18
N LYS A 97 0.29 3.50 9.45
CA LYS A 97 0.67 2.43 10.37
C LYS A 97 -0.47 1.41 10.50
N ILE A 98 -0.24 0.19 10.04
CA ILE A 98 -1.23 -0.91 10.06
C ILE A 98 -0.96 -1.77 11.30
N SER A 99 -1.97 -1.98 12.16
CA SER A 99 -1.75 -2.61 13.47
C SER A 99 -1.62 -4.14 13.45
N SER A 100 -1.95 -4.79 12.34
CA SER A 100 -1.96 -6.26 12.23
C SER A 100 -0.57 -6.86 12.04
N THR A 101 0.45 -6.05 11.74
CA THR A 101 1.83 -6.51 11.63
C THR A 101 2.61 -6.12 12.88
N SER A 102 3.17 -7.12 13.57
CA SER A 102 4.10 -6.94 14.69
C SER A 102 5.39 -6.20 14.31
N SER A 103 5.56 -5.84 13.03
CA SER A 103 6.74 -5.21 12.46
C SER A 103 6.71 -3.68 12.47
N GLY A 104 5.60 -3.03 12.85
CA GLY A 104 5.56 -1.58 13.06
C GLY A 104 5.88 -0.71 11.83
N GLY A 105 5.80 -1.28 10.63
CA GLY A 105 6.19 -0.62 9.38
C GLY A 105 5.25 0.51 8.94
N PHE A 106 5.80 1.39 8.11
CA PHE A 106 5.06 2.47 7.44
C PHE A 106 4.69 2.06 6.03
N TYR A 107 3.45 2.36 5.67
CA TYR A 107 2.84 1.98 4.41
C TYR A 107 2.51 3.22 3.58
N THR A 108 2.88 3.19 2.30
CA THR A 108 2.36 4.08 1.28
C THR A 108 1.32 3.31 0.48
N ILE A 109 0.10 3.84 0.40
CA ILE A 109 -1.06 3.18 -0.18
C ILE A 109 -1.64 4.07 -1.27
N CYS A 110 -1.75 3.53 -2.47
CA CYS A 110 -2.53 4.13 -3.55
C CYS A 110 -3.86 3.37 -3.68
N LEU A 111 -4.98 4.08 -3.57
CA LEU A 111 -6.34 3.57 -3.69
C LEU A 111 -6.99 4.19 -4.93
N ALA A 112 -7.54 3.35 -5.80
CA ALA A 112 -8.47 3.76 -6.84
C ALA A 112 -9.90 3.32 -6.48
N GLU A 113 -10.87 4.21 -6.65
CA GLU A 113 -12.29 3.97 -6.43
C GLU A 113 -13.10 4.40 -7.66
N GLN A 114 -13.94 3.50 -8.16
CA GLN A 114 -14.82 3.70 -9.31
C GLN A 114 -16.28 3.65 -8.89
N ASP A 115 -17.18 4.20 -9.72
CA ASP A 115 -18.63 4.13 -9.45
C ASP A 115 -19.21 2.74 -9.72
N ARG A 116 -18.48 1.91 -10.49
CA ARG A 116 -18.87 0.55 -10.85
C ARG A 116 -17.78 -0.44 -10.42
N PRO A 117 -18.13 -1.72 -10.19
CA PRO A 117 -17.14 -2.76 -9.97
C PRO A 117 -16.12 -2.84 -11.11
N PHE A 118 -14.90 -3.21 -10.77
CA PHE A 118 -13.89 -3.59 -11.76
C PHE A 118 -14.36 -4.84 -12.52
N ALA A 119 -13.93 -4.99 -13.78
CA ALA A 119 -14.25 -6.16 -14.59
C ALA A 119 -13.58 -7.47 -14.09
N VAL A 120 -12.63 -7.31 -13.16
CA VAL A 120 -11.78 -8.35 -12.59
C VAL A 120 -12.43 -8.89 -11.31
N PRO A 121 -12.34 -10.21 -11.05
CA PRO A 121 -12.83 -10.77 -9.80
C PRO A 121 -12.02 -10.22 -8.62
N ASP A 122 -12.57 -10.33 -7.42
CA ASP A 122 -11.81 -10.02 -6.22
C ASP A 122 -10.54 -10.87 -6.20
N LEU A 123 -9.39 -10.20 -6.10
CA LEU A 123 -8.08 -10.84 -6.17
C LEU A 123 -7.03 -10.11 -5.34
N VAL A 124 -5.97 -10.84 -5.02
CA VAL A 124 -4.80 -10.35 -4.31
C VAL A 124 -3.56 -10.79 -5.08
N ILE A 125 -2.66 -9.85 -5.36
CA ILE A 125 -1.35 -10.10 -5.96
C ILE A 125 -0.30 -9.64 -4.96
N THR A 126 0.69 -10.47 -4.69
CA THR A 126 1.83 -10.11 -3.83
C THR A 126 3.09 -10.74 -4.37
N GLU A 127 4.24 -10.13 -4.13
CA GLU A 127 5.51 -10.77 -4.44
C GLU A 127 5.73 -12.04 -3.59
N VAL A 128 6.34 -13.07 -4.19
CA VAL A 128 6.64 -14.36 -3.53
C VAL A 128 7.42 -14.15 -2.24
N GLU A 129 8.37 -13.21 -2.24
CA GLU A 129 9.17 -12.90 -1.06
C GLU A 129 8.35 -12.37 0.13
N ASN A 130 7.22 -11.68 -0.10
CA ASN A 130 6.33 -11.25 0.99
C ASN A 130 5.67 -12.47 1.65
N ARG A 131 5.30 -13.48 0.87
CA ARG A 131 4.74 -14.73 1.40
C ARG A 131 5.79 -15.49 2.22
N LEU A 132 7.04 -15.52 1.75
CA LEU A 132 8.13 -16.14 2.49
C LEU A 132 8.42 -15.40 3.81
N ALA A 133 8.45 -14.07 3.78
CA ALA A 133 8.68 -13.24 4.96
C ALA A 133 7.52 -13.29 5.99
N ALA A 134 6.28 -13.48 5.54
CA ALA A 134 5.12 -13.67 6.41
C ALA A 134 5.09 -15.06 7.08
N GLY A 135 5.95 -15.99 6.68
CA GLY A 135 5.98 -17.38 7.12
C GLY A 135 4.89 -18.23 6.43
N ILE A 136 5.19 -19.52 6.23
CA ILE A 136 4.36 -20.49 5.49
C ILE A 136 2.91 -20.60 6.01
N SER A 137 2.66 -20.19 7.27
CA SER A 137 1.37 -20.33 7.96
C SER A 137 0.47 -19.10 7.95
N ARG A 138 0.90 -17.93 7.45
CA ARG A 138 0.02 -16.75 7.37
C ARG A 138 -0.55 -16.64 5.96
N ALA A 139 -1.83 -16.98 5.81
CA ALA A 139 -2.60 -16.65 4.62
C ALA A 139 -2.39 -15.17 4.29
N VAL A 140 -2.15 -14.86 3.01
CA VAL A 140 -1.98 -13.47 2.56
C VAL A 140 -3.22 -12.69 3.02
N PRO A 141 -3.07 -11.56 3.75
CA PRO A 141 -4.21 -10.81 4.25
C PRO A 141 -5.19 -10.49 3.10
N GLY A 142 -6.48 -10.79 3.28
CA GLY A 142 -7.49 -10.64 2.25
C GLY A 142 -7.66 -11.82 1.28
N SER A 143 -6.83 -12.88 1.35
CA SER A 143 -6.92 -14.06 0.47
C SER A 143 -7.74 -15.24 1.03
N ARG A 144 -8.41 -15.07 2.18
CA ARG A 144 -9.21 -16.16 2.78
C ARG A 144 -10.38 -16.51 1.86
N GLY A 145 -10.47 -17.78 1.47
CA GLY A 145 -11.50 -18.27 0.53
C GLY A 145 -11.15 -18.05 -0.95
N PHE A 146 -9.97 -17.51 -1.26
CA PHE A 146 -9.50 -17.37 -2.64
C PHE A 146 -8.63 -18.57 -3.02
N ALA A 147 -8.74 -19.00 -4.27
CA ALA A 147 -7.90 -20.05 -4.84
C ALA A 147 -6.62 -19.46 -5.46
N PRO A 148 -5.50 -20.19 -5.43
CA PRO A 148 -4.28 -19.76 -6.11
C PRO A 148 -4.47 -19.74 -7.62
N VAL A 149 -3.84 -18.77 -8.29
CA VAL A 149 -3.90 -18.59 -9.75
C VAL A 149 -2.50 -18.71 -10.33
N LEU A 150 -2.33 -19.58 -11.32
CA LEU A 150 -1.11 -19.68 -12.13
C LEU A 150 -1.40 -19.10 -13.51
N THR A 151 -0.59 -18.14 -13.95
CA THR A 151 -0.84 -17.44 -15.21
C THR A 151 -0.21 -18.14 -16.41
N GLY A 152 0.68 -19.11 -16.16
CA GLY A 152 1.41 -19.88 -17.19
C GLY A 152 2.64 -19.15 -17.73
N GLU A 153 2.93 -17.95 -17.22
CA GLU A 153 4.11 -17.15 -17.59
C GLU A 153 5.14 -17.22 -16.46
N SER A 154 6.21 -18.00 -16.66
CA SER A 154 7.19 -18.28 -15.59
C SER A 154 7.85 -17.02 -15.02
N SER A 155 8.14 -16.00 -15.83
CA SER A 155 8.68 -14.72 -15.36
C SER A 155 7.76 -14.04 -14.35
N PHE A 156 6.45 -14.13 -14.56
CA PHE A 156 5.44 -13.55 -13.69
C PHE A 156 5.21 -14.44 -12.46
N ASP A 157 4.95 -15.73 -12.67
CA ASP A 157 4.59 -16.69 -11.62
C ASP A 157 5.76 -16.94 -10.63
N ASN A 158 7.02 -16.73 -11.05
CA ASN A 158 8.19 -16.78 -10.15
C ASN A 158 8.33 -15.55 -9.26
N ARG A 159 7.76 -14.42 -9.66
CA ARG A 159 7.87 -13.16 -8.91
C ARG A 159 6.64 -12.89 -8.06
N PHE A 160 5.45 -13.18 -8.58
CA PHE A 160 4.18 -12.89 -7.95
C PHE A 160 3.40 -14.14 -7.61
N VAL A 161 2.70 -14.09 -6.49
CA VAL A 161 1.65 -15.03 -6.11
C VAL A 161 0.31 -14.32 -6.25
N VAL A 162 -0.62 -14.98 -6.93
CA VAL A 162 -1.97 -14.48 -7.16
C VAL A 162 -2.97 -15.39 -6.47
N PHE A 163 -3.93 -14.78 -5.77
CA PHE A 163 -5.10 -15.45 -5.22
C PHE A 163 -6.36 -14.74 -5.73
N ALA A 164 -7.36 -15.47 -6.19
CA ALA A 164 -8.62 -14.88 -6.65
C ALA A 164 -9.83 -15.68 -6.19
N ALA A 165 -10.97 -15.00 -6.07
CA ALA A 165 -12.26 -15.64 -5.85
C ALA A 165 -12.71 -16.48 -7.07
N ASP A 166 -12.31 -16.07 -8.27
CA ASP A 166 -12.58 -16.74 -9.55
C ASP A 166 -11.26 -16.83 -10.35
N PRO A 167 -10.55 -17.98 -10.29
CA PRO A 167 -9.26 -18.14 -10.94
C PRO A 167 -9.30 -17.94 -12.46
N ASP A 168 -10.33 -18.45 -13.13
CA ASP A 168 -10.41 -18.40 -14.59
C ASP A 168 -10.59 -16.97 -15.09
N ARG A 169 -11.46 -16.19 -14.43
CA ARG A 169 -11.59 -14.76 -14.72
C ARG A 169 -10.33 -13.98 -14.36
N ALA A 170 -9.61 -14.37 -13.30
CA ALA A 170 -8.37 -13.72 -12.91
C ALA A 170 -7.24 -13.93 -13.92
N VAL A 171 -7.09 -15.14 -14.48
CA VAL A 171 -6.10 -15.40 -15.56
C VAL A 171 -6.37 -14.51 -16.76
N ASN A 172 -7.64 -14.38 -17.16
CA ASN A 172 -8.03 -13.51 -18.29
C ASN A 172 -7.77 -12.03 -18.00
N ALA A 173 -8.04 -11.59 -16.77
CA ALA A 173 -7.75 -10.22 -16.32
C ALA A 173 -6.26 -9.89 -16.26
N LEU A 174 -5.43 -10.90 -15.98
CA LEU A 174 -3.96 -10.85 -15.99
C LEU A 174 -3.42 -11.10 -17.40
N CYS A 175 -3.93 -10.35 -18.37
CA CYS A 175 -3.45 -10.42 -19.74
C CYS A 175 -1.95 -10.07 -19.85
N PRO A 176 -1.27 -10.42 -20.95
CA PRO A 176 0.17 -10.17 -21.10
C PRO A 176 0.60 -8.70 -20.93
N GLU A 177 -0.28 -7.74 -21.21
CA GLU A 177 -0.03 -6.31 -20.99
C GLU A 177 0.01 -5.96 -19.51
N VAL A 178 -0.98 -6.44 -18.74
CA VAL A 178 -1.06 -6.27 -17.28
C VAL A 178 0.14 -6.93 -16.58
N ARG A 179 0.51 -8.15 -17.00
CA ARG A 179 1.67 -8.86 -16.43
C ARG A 179 2.98 -8.11 -16.67
N ARG A 180 3.20 -7.63 -17.89
CA ARG A 180 4.38 -6.81 -18.23
C ARG A 180 4.40 -5.51 -17.44
N LEU A 181 3.25 -4.86 -17.29
CA LEU A 181 3.14 -3.65 -16.48
C LEU A 181 3.55 -3.90 -15.02
N LEU A 182 2.99 -4.95 -14.39
CA LEU A 182 3.31 -5.33 -13.01
C LEU A 182 4.81 -5.62 -12.84
N LEU A 183 5.40 -6.39 -13.76
CA LEU A 183 6.84 -6.69 -13.74
C LEU A 183 7.70 -5.43 -13.88
N ALA A 184 7.33 -4.52 -14.79
CA ALA A 184 8.07 -3.28 -15.05
C ALA A 184 7.99 -2.32 -13.85
N GLN A 185 6.80 -2.09 -13.30
CA GLN A 185 6.63 -1.17 -12.16
C GLN A 185 7.27 -1.73 -10.88
N ALA A 186 7.20 -3.04 -10.67
CA ALA A 186 7.91 -3.67 -9.56
C ALA A 186 9.43 -3.64 -9.71
N ALA A 187 9.98 -3.46 -10.93
CA ALA A 187 11.42 -3.21 -11.09
C ALA A 187 11.82 -1.80 -10.67
N VAL A 188 10.92 -0.82 -10.80
CA VAL A 188 11.15 0.58 -10.37
C VAL A 188 10.94 0.72 -8.87
N ILE A 189 9.88 0.11 -8.35
CA ILE A 189 9.52 0.18 -6.93
C ILE A 189 10.43 -0.81 -6.17
N ARG A 190 11.44 -0.28 -5.49
CA ARG A 190 12.39 -1.10 -4.71
C ARG A 190 11.81 -1.65 -3.41
N ALA A 191 10.59 -1.23 -3.06
CA ALA A 191 9.79 -1.83 -2.01
C ALA A 191 8.89 -2.93 -2.58
N ARG A 192 8.62 -3.97 -1.79
CA ARG A 192 7.78 -5.07 -2.25
C ARG A 192 6.32 -4.63 -2.37
N ILE A 193 5.64 -5.01 -3.45
CA ILE A 193 4.27 -4.57 -3.74
C ILE A 193 3.23 -5.60 -3.30
N VAL A 194 2.11 -5.10 -2.82
CA VAL A 194 0.86 -5.84 -2.62
C VAL A 194 -0.25 -5.09 -3.34
N LEU A 195 -1.05 -5.83 -4.10
CA LEU A 195 -2.21 -5.32 -4.82
C LEU A 195 -3.45 -6.11 -4.40
N GLN A 196 -4.56 -5.41 -4.24
CA GLN A 196 -5.86 -6.01 -3.96
C GLN A 196 -6.97 -5.34 -4.76
N VAL A 197 -7.83 -6.15 -5.36
CA VAL A 197 -9.10 -5.73 -5.97
C VAL A 197 -10.24 -6.26 -5.13
N GLN A 198 -11.18 -5.39 -4.76
CA GLN A 198 -12.43 -5.75 -4.09
C GLN A 198 -13.56 -4.87 -4.64
N GLY A 199 -14.48 -5.47 -5.38
CA GLY A 199 -15.62 -4.77 -5.98
C GLY A 199 -15.21 -3.60 -6.87
N ASN A 200 -15.54 -2.38 -6.47
CA ASN A 200 -15.25 -1.13 -7.19
C ASN A 200 -13.97 -0.43 -6.73
N ARG A 201 -13.11 -1.13 -5.98
CA ARG A 201 -11.89 -0.56 -5.41
C ARG A 201 -10.66 -1.40 -5.70
N LEU A 202 -9.57 -0.71 -6.00
CA LEU A 202 -8.23 -1.26 -6.23
C LEU A 202 -7.26 -0.57 -5.27
N VAL A 203 -6.51 -1.37 -4.53
CA VAL A 203 -5.48 -0.89 -3.61
C VAL A 203 -4.14 -1.45 -4.05
N VAL A 204 -3.14 -0.58 -4.14
CA VAL A 204 -1.75 -0.96 -4.35
C VAL A 204 -0.93 -0.31 -3.25
N HIS A 205 -0.15 -1.11 -2.52
CA HIS A 205 0.67 -0.61 -1.42
C HIS A 205 2.00 -1.33 -1.35
N ASN A 206 2.98 -0.71 -0.70
CA ASN A 206 4.19 -1.43 -0.30
C ASN A 206 3.88 -2.40 0.85
N SER A 207 4.64 -3.48 1.00
CA SER A 207 4.37 -4.51 2.01
C SER A 207 4.65 -4.06 3.45
N GLY A 208 5.28 -2.90 3.63
CA GLY A 208 5.68 -2.34 4.93
C GLY A 208 6.57 -3.27 5.76
N GLN A 209 7.08 -4.36 5.16
CA GLN A 209 7.98 -5.31 5.79
C GLN A 209 9.42 -4.98 5.40
N GLY A 210 10.26 -4.71 6.40
CA GLY A 210 11.57 -4.12 6.20
C GLY A 210 11.47 -2.59 6.15
N LEU A 211 12.48 -1.90 6.66
CA LEU A 211 12.54 -0.45 6.86
C LEU A 211 12.45 0.40 5.57
N ARG A 212 12.01 -0.16 4.44
CA ARG A 212 12.02 0.51 3.14
C ARG A 212 10.65 1.11 2.84
N THR A 213 10.55 2.40 3.11
CA THR A 213 9.51 3.28 2.59
C THR A 213 9.79 3.63 1.14
N LEU A 214 8.81 4.21 0.44
CA LEU A 214 9.01 4.73 -0.92
C LEU A 214 9.71 6.08 -0.84
N ASP A 215 11.00 6.15 -1.14
CA ASP A 215 11.87 7.26 -0.72
C ASP A 215 12.14 8.28 -1.84
N SER A 216 11.50 8.11 -3.01
CA SER A 216 11.64 9.04 -4.12
C SER A 216 10.31 9.32 -4.84
N VAL A 217 10.28 10.44 -5.57
CA VAL A 217 9.10 10.85 -6.36
C VAL A 217 8.82 9.82 -7.44
N GLU A 218 9.86 9.20 -8.00
CA GLU A 218 9.77 8.15 -9.02
C GLU A 218 9.12 6.88 -8.47
N GLU A 219 9.43 6.49 -7.23
CA GLU A 219 8.79 5.33 -6.58
C GLU A 219 7.30 5.61 -6.27
N LEU A 220 6.97 6.81 -5.79
CA LEU A 220 5.59 7.25 -5.61
C LEU A 220 4.83 7.30 -6.94
N ALA A 221 5.46 7.84 -7.98
CA ALA A 221 4.89 7.90 -9.33
C ALA A 221 4.70 6.52 -9.93
N ALA A 222 5.65 5.59 -9.74
CA ALA A 222 5.50 4.22 -10.19
C ALA A 222 4.31 3.52 -9.51
N LEU A 223 4.13 3.71 -8.20
CA LEU A 223 2.99 3.16 -7.46
C LEU A 223 1.66 3.73 -7.98
N PHE A 224 1.61 5.05 -8.17
CA PHE A 224 0.44 5.72 -8.71
C PHE A 224 0.14 5.28 -10.15
N HIS A 225 1.13 5.31 -11.04
CA HIS A 225 0.98 4.92 -12.44
C HIS A 225 0.53 3.48 -12.58
N LEU A 226 1.07 2.56 -11.76
CA LEU A 226 0.59 1.19 -11.70
C LEU A 226 -0.90 1.15 -11.35
N THR A 227 -1.29 1.80 -10.26
CA THR A 227 -2.68 1.83 -9.78
C THR A 227 -3.62 2.42 -10.83
N HIS A 228 -3.22 3.53 -11.45
CA HIS A 228 -3.98 4.25 -12.47
C HIS A 228 -4.17 3.42 -13.74
N GLN A 229 -3.10 2.85 -14.27
CA GLN A 229 -3.15 2.05 -15.50
C GLN A 229 -3.97 0.78 -15.32
N LEU A 230 -3.85 0.11 -14.17
CA LEU A 230 -4.68 -1.04 -13.84
C LEU A 230 -6.14 -0.65 -13.68
N ALA A 231 -6.42 0.47 -12.99
CA ALA A 231 -7.79 0.95 -12.85
C ALA A 231 -8.43 1.25 -14.21
N ARG A 232 -7.66 1.79 -15.17
CA ARG A 232 -8.09 2.03 -16.55
C ARG A 232 -8.27 0.76 -17.37
N GLN A 233 -7.37 -0.20 -17.25
CA GLN A 233 -7.44 -1.47 -17.99
C GLN A 233 -8.61 -2.33 -17.51
N TRP A 234 -8.92 -2.28 -16.22
CA TRP A 234 -9.96 -3.07 -15.58
C TRP A 234 -11.31 -2.35 -15.46
N VAL A 235 -11.46 -1.18 -16.09
CA VAL A 235 -12.77 -0.53 -16.21
C VAL A 235 -13.74 -1.50 -16.87
N SER A 236 -14.90 -1.67 -16.24
CA SER A 236 -16.03 -2.37 -16.84
C SER A 236 -16.41 -1.68 -18.16
N ARG A 237 -16.13 -2.33 -19.30
CA ARG A 237 -16.59 -1.84 -20.60
C ARG A 237 -18.11 -1.73 -20.57
N PRO A 238 -18.71 -0.58 -20.93
CA PRO A 238 -20.14 -0.48 -21.06
C PRO A 238 -20.57 -1.40 -22.22
N GLY A 239 -21.18 -2.55 -21.91
CA GLY A 239 -21.75 -3.44 -22.92
C GLY A 239 -21.46 -4.93 -22.79
N SER A 240 -20.72 -5.42 -21.78
CA SER A 240 -20.66 -6.87 -21.53
C SER A 240 -21.97 -7.34 -20.88
N PRO A 241 -22.80 -8.15 -21.56
CA PRO A 241 -24.06 -8.61 -21.00
C PRO A 241 -23.78 -9.60 -19.86
N SER A 242 -23.99 -9.16 -18.64
CA SER A 242 -24.25 -10.05 -17.51
C SER A 242 -25.62 -10.69 -17.74
N GLY A 243 -25.62 -11.95 -18.19
CA GLY A 243 -26.81 -12.79 -18.18
C GLY A 243 -27.10 -13.52 -19.49
N GLN A 244 -26.34 -14.58 -19.75
CA GLN A 244 -26.95 -15.81 -20.27
C GLN A 244 -26.79 -16.87 -19.19
N GLN A 245 -27.74 -16.88 -18.25
CA GLN A 245 -28.13 -18.13 -17.61
C GLN A 245 -28.85 -18.92 -18.69
N SER A 246 -28.18 -19.94 -19.24
CA SER A 246 -28.87 -20.95 -20.04
C SER A 246 -29.52 -21.96 -19.08
N PRO A 247 -30.77 -22.37 -19.34
CA PRO A 247 -31.45 -23.43 -18.60
C PRO A 247 -30.80 -24.79 -18.78
#